data_AF-A0A931I583-F1
#
_entry.id   AF-A0A931I583-F1
#
_cell.length_a   1.000
_cell.length_b   1.000
_cell.length_c   1.000
_cell.angle_alpha   90.00
_cell.angle_beta   90.00
_cell.angle_gamma   90.00
#
_symmetry.space_group_name_H-M   'P 1'
#
loop_
_entity.id
_entity.type
_entity.pdbx_description
1 polymer ?
#
loop_
_entity_poly.entity_id
_entity_poly.type
_entity_poly.pdbx_seq_one_letter_code
_entity_poly.pdbx_strand_id
1 'polypeptide(L)'
;MYNRGMKEPSVASPPAWRIVAAFLFAPLFAALAIGWMQPMFFGMPSITERVLRSTFFYATFGAYPPAIALGVPIFLILRKRTRTSIGNCAAFGAIIAVTPWVLLDLMLENAGSSSMGGHATTIDGVRTIWGWLYFLRFLLDVAAFGALGGLAFWVIAAAGIGRSARAPE
;
A
#
# COMPACT_ATOMS: atom_id res chain seq x y z
N MET A 1 30.74 31.19 -27.92
CA MET A 1 30.13 29.88 -27.60
C MET A 1 29.26 30.03 -26.38
N TYR A 2 27.93 30.08 -26.56
CA TYR A 2 26.97 30.36 -25.49
C TYR A 2 26.65 29.05 -24.76
N ASN A 3 27.31 28.80 -23.62
CA ASN A 3 27.02 27.64 -22.77
C ASN A 3 25.74 27.94 -21.99
N ARG A 4 24.59 27.73 -22.64
CA ARG A 4 23.27 27.83 -22.01
C ARG A 4 23.15 26.65 -21.05
N GLY A 5 23.60 26.85 -19.82
CA GLY A 5 23.28 25.97 -18.69
C GLY A 5 21.76 25.96 -18.53
N MET A 6 21.10 25.06 -19.25
CA MET A 6 19.72 24.70 -18.97
C MET A 6 19.74 24.06 -17.59
N LYS A 7 19.47 24.87 -16.55
CA LYS A 7 18.98 24.36 -15.28
C LYS A 7 17.77 23.52 -15.65
N GLU A 8 17.90 22.21 -15.63
CA GLU A 8 16.75 21.33 -15.72
C GLU A 8 15.71 21.85 -14.73
N PRO A 9 14.44 22.01 -15.14
CA PRO A 9 13.42 22.53 -14.24
C PRO A 9 13.37 21.62 -13.02
N SER A 10 13.89 22.12 -11.90
CA SER A 10 13.92 21.36 -10.65
C SER A 10 12.47 21.07 -10.30
N VAL A 11 12.09 19.80 -10.36
CA VAL A 11 10.74 19.39 -9.98
C VAL A 11 10.54 19.85 -8.54
N ALA A 12 9.61 20.79 -8.34
CA ALA A 12 9.33 21.34 -7.03
C ALA A 12 9.03 20.18 -6.07
N SER A 13 9.86 20.05 -5.04
CA SER A 13 9.69 18.97 -4.06
C SER A 13 8.52 19.29 -3.14
N PRO A 14 7.71 18.28 -2.77
CA PRO A 14 6.65 18.46 -1.80
C PRO A 14 7.18 18.95 -0.45
N PRO A 15 6.50 19.91 0.20
CA PRO A 15 6.88 20.38 1.52
C PRO A 15 6.83 19.22 2.53
N ALA A 16 7.75 19.21 3.49
CA ALA A 16 7.96 18.09 4.40
C ALA A 16 6.69 17.70 5.17
N TRP A 17 5.86 18.67 5.58
CA TRP A 17 4.62 18.39 6.31
C TRP A 17 3.61 17.57 5.50
N ARG A 18 3.55 17.75 4.16
CA ARG A 18 2.68 16.96 3.27
C ARG A 18 3.14 15.52 3.20
N ILE A 19 4.46 15.29 3.24
CA ILE A 19 5.03 13.95 3.28
C ILE A 19 4.71 13.27 4.60
N VAL A 20 4.91 13.96 5.72
CA VAL A 20 4.55 13.45 7.06
C VAL A 20 3.06 13.11 7.11
N ALA A 21 2.20 14.03 6.67
CA ALA A 21 0.75 13.78 6.59
C ALA A 21 0.41 12.59 5.69
N ALA A 22 1.10 12.42 4.55
CA ALA A 22 0.86 11.30 3.66
C ALA A 22 1.22 9.95 4.31
N PHE A 23 2.33 9.88 5.05
CA PHE A 23 2.71 8.67 5.79
C PHE A 23 1.82 8.37 7.00
N LEU A 24 1.13 9.37 7.54
CA LEU A 24 0.14 9.17 8.61
C LEU A 24 -1.21 8.73 8.03
N PHE A 25 -1.76 9.47 7.07
CA PHE A 25 -3.15 9.29 6.65
C PHE A 25 -3.33 8.27 5.53
N ALA A 26 -2.34 8.05 4.66
CA ALA A 26 -2.51 7.10 3.55
C ALA A 26 -2.61 5.64 4.02
N PRO A 27 -1.76 5.14 4.95
CA PRO A 27 -1.92 3.79 5.49
C PRO A 27 -3.24 3.64 6.26
N LEU A 28 -3.64 4.66 7.02
CA LEU A 28 -4.91 4.67 7.74
C LEU A 28 -6.10 4.60 6.77
N PHE A 29 -6.05 5.35 5.66
CA PHE A 29 -7.08 5.31 4.63
C PHE A 29 -7.20 3.92 4.00
N ALA A 30 -6.08 3.29 3.66
CA ALA A 30 -6.08 1.92 3.12
C ALA A 30 -6.65 0.92 4.16
N ALA A 31 -6.24 1.04 5.42
CA ALA A 31 -6.75 0.20 6.52
C ALA A 31 -8.26 0.40 6.78
N LEU A 32 -8.76 1.63 6.62
CA LEU A 32 -10.17 1.92 6.71
C LEU A 32 -10.95 1.31 5.54
N ALA A 33 -10.43 1.43 4.32
CA ALA A 33 -11.06 0.88 3.13
C ALA A 33 -11.19 -0.66 3.23
N ILE A 34 -10.12 -1.36 3.59
CA ILE A 34 -10.17 -2.82 3.78
C ILE A 34 -11.01 -3.21 4.99
N GLY A 35 -10.93 -2.46 6.11
CA GLY A 35 -11.77 -2.72 7.29
C GLY A 35 -13.27 -2.56 7.04
N TRP A 36 -13.64 -1.68 6.11
CA TRP A 36 -15.02 -1.49 5.67
C TRP A 36 -15.49 -2.61 4.73
N MET A 37 -14.67 -2.96 3.73
CA MET A 37 -15.04 -3.94 2.70
C MET A 37 -14.90 -5.40 3.15
N GLN A 38 -13.88 -5.67 3.96
CA GLN A 38 -13.51 -7.00 4.44
C GLN A 38 -13.29 -6.96 5.97
N PRO A 39 -14.33 -6.72 6.78
CA PRO A 39 -14.19 -6.71 8.22
C PRO A 39 -13.76 -8.10 8.74
N MET A 40 -12.72 -8.16 9.56
CA MET A 40 -12.19 -9.43 10.10
C MET A 40 -13.09 -10.01 11.20
N PHE A 41 -13.70 -9.14 12.01
CA PHE A 41 -14.43 -9.56 13.20
C PHE A 41 -15.92 -9.78 12.92
N PHE A 42 -16.23 -10.88 12.23
CA PHE A 42 -17.61 -11.32 12.05
C PHE A 42 -18.22 -11.77 13.39
N GLY A 43 -19.47 -11.39 13.66
CA GLY A 43 -20.20 -11.74 14.89
C GLY A 43 -20.41 -10.61 15.91
N MET A 44 -19.86 -9.42 15.68
CA MET A 44 -20.18 -8.25 16.50
C MET A 44 -21.55 -7.65 16.13
N PRO A 45 -22.34 -7.20 17.13
CA PRO A 45 -23.68 -6.66 16.90
C PRO A 45 -23.66 -5.27 16.23
N SER A 46 -22.62 -4.46 16.46
CA SER A 46 -22.48 -3.13 15.86
C SER A 46 -21.57 -3.16 14.63
N ILE A 47 -22.10 -2.67 13.49
CA ILE A 47 -21.33 -2.51 12.24
C ILE A 47 -20.15 -1.55 12.45
N THR A 48 -20.39 -0.44 13.16
CA THR A 48 -19.36 0.57 13.42
C THR A 48 -18.20 -0.01 14.22
N GLU A 49 -18.51 -0.75 15.29
CA GLU A 49 -17.47 -1.37 16.12
C GLU A 49 -16.68 -2.42 15.34
N ARG A 50 -17.37 -3.21 14.51
CA ARG A 50 -16.73 -4.19 13.62
C ARG A 50 -15.74 -3.54 12.67
N VAL A 51 -16.13 -2.46 12.00
CA VAL A 51 -15.25 -1.73 11.08
C VAL A 51 -14.08 -1.12 11.84
N LEU A 52 -14.33 -0.41 12.93
CA LEU A 52 -13.26 0.27 13.69
C LEU A 52 -12.21 -0.70 14.23
N ARG A 53 -12.63 -1.83 14.81
CA ARG A 53 -11.68 -2.85 15.30
C ARG A 53 -10.92 -3.51 14.14
N SER A 54 -11.58 -3.77 13.02
CA SER A 54 -10.92 -4.31 11.82
C SER A 54 -9.89 -3.31 11.26
N THR A 55 -10.27 -2.04 11.13
CA THR A 55 -9.38 -0.97 10.70
C THR A 55 -8.19 -0.80 11.62
N PHE A 56 -8.40 -0.85 12.94
CA PHE A 56 -7.30 -0.80 13.91
C PHE A 56 -6.32 -1.96 13.69
N PHE A 57 -6.83 -3.19 13.58
CA PHE A 57 -5.99 -4.36 13.31
C PHE A 57 -5.21 -4.23 11.99
N TYR A 58 -5.89 -3.88 10.89
CA TYR A 58 -5.24 -3.69 9.60
C TYR A 58 -4.23 -2.55 9.61
N ALA A 59 -4.51 -1.46 10.32
CA ALA A 59 -3.57 -0.35 10.47
C ALA A 59 -2.30 -0.80 11.20
N THR A 60 -2.46 -1.41 12.37
CA THR A 60 -1.35 -1.78 13.26
C THR A 60 -0.47 -2.88 12.68
N PHE A 61 -1.06 -3.90 12.05
CA PHE A 61 -0.30 -5.08 11.59
C PHE A 61 -0.10 -5.10 10.06
N GLY A 62 -1.04 -4.56 9.29
CA GLY A 62 -1.05 -4.69 7.84
C GLY A 62 -0.55 -3.45 7.08
N ALA A 63 -0.79 -2.24 7.59
CA ALA A 63 -0.56 -1.00 6.84
C ALA A 63 0.68 -0.23 7.31
N TYR A 64 0.75 0.13 8.60
CA TYR A 64 1.85 0.96 9.11
C TYR A 64 3.21 0.25 9.09
N PRO A 65 3.35 -1.01 9.52
CA PRO A 65 4.66 -1.68 9.51
C PRO A 65 5.31 -1.70 8.12
N PRO A 66 4.66 -2.18 7.04
CA PRO A 66 5.27 -2.14 5.71
C PRO A 66 5.42 -0.72 5.16
N ALA A 67 4.49 0.21 5.46
CA ALA A 67 4.64 1.60 5.04
C ALA A 67 5.87 2.28 5.63
N ILE A 68 6.19 2.01 6.89
CA ILE A 68 7.38 2.55 7.56
C ILE A 68 8.64 1.79 7.11
N ALA A 69 8.61 0.46 7.14
CA ALA A 69 9.78 -0.38 6.85
C ALA A 69 10.21 -0.33 5.37
N LEU A 70 9.26 -0.24 4.43
CA LEU A 70 9.52 -0.24 3.00
C LEU A 70 9.19 1.11 2.36
N GLY A 71 8.03 1.68 2.69
CA GLY A 71 7.56 2.91 2.06
C GLY A 71 8.44 4.13 2.31
N VAL A 72 8.90 4.34 3.55
CA VAL A 72 9.80 5.47 3.88
C VAL A 72 11.14 5.35 3.14
N PRO A 73 11.89 4.24 3.21
CA PRO A 73 13.13 4.09 2.43
C PRO A 73 12.94 4.25 0.92
N ILE A 74 11.91 3.60 0.35
CA ILE A 74 11.61 3.69 -1.09
C ILE A 74 11.35 5.14 -1.47
N PHE A 75 10.53 5.87 -0.70
CA PHE A 75 10.27 7.29 -0.97
C PHE A 75 11.55 8.13 -0.89
N LEU A 76 12.41 7.92 0.12
CA LEU A 76 13.64 8.70 0.28
C LEU A 76 14.64 8.48 -0.86
N ILE A 77 14.71 7.26 -1.40
CA ILE A 77 15.55 6.90 -2.55
C ILE A 77 14.96 7.49 -3.83
N LEU A 78 13.65 7.32 -4.03
CA LEU A 78 12.97 7.63 -5.28
C LEU A 78 12.58 9.10 -5.44
N ARG A 79 12.41 9.86 -4.35
CA ARG A 79 12.08 11.30 -4.43
C ARG A 79 13.09 12.12 -5.21
N LYS A 80 14.33 11.62 -5.36
CA LYS A 80 15.40 12.27 -6.14
C LYS A 80 15.46 11.81 -7.59
N ARG A 81 14.87 10.66 -7.94
CA ARG A 81 15.05 9.98 -9.24
C ARG A 81 13.78 9.87 -10.07
N THR A 82 12.61 9.83 -9.43
CA THR A 82 11.33 9.61 -10.09
C THR A 82 10.33 10.69 -9.72
N ARG A 83 9.57 11.13 -10.72
CA ARG A 83 8.44 12.03 -10.52
C ARG A 83 7.37 11.35 -9.67
N THR A 84 6.83 12.07 -8.69
CA THR A 84 5.69 11.63 -7.87
C THR A 84 4.41 11.69 -8.70
N SER A 85 4.26 10.74 -9.64
CA SER A 85 3.07 10.56 -10.46
C SER A 85 2.05 9.66 -9.75
N ILE A 86 0.78 9.77 -10.15
CA ILE A 86 -0.31 8.93 -9.64
C ILE A 86 0.04 7.45 -9.84
N GLY A 87 0.45 7.08 -11.06
CA GLY A 87 0.76 5.69 -11.41
C GLY A 87 1.91 5.10 -10.59
N ASN A 88 2.97 5.88 -10.37
CA ASN A 88 4.10 5.42 -9.56
C ASN A 88 3.67 5.20 -8.10
N CYS A 89 2.95 6.16 -7.50
CA CYS A 89 2.50 6.03 -6.13
C CYS A 89 1.54 4.85 -5.94
N ALA A 90 0.59 4.65 -6.87
CA ALA A 90 -0.30 3.49 -6.86
C ALA A 90 0.47 2.16 -6.99
N ALA A 91 1.41 2.07 -7.94
CA ALA A 91 2.21 0.86 -8.15
C ALA A 91 3.09 0.54 -6.93
N PHE A 92 3.81 1.52 -6.38
CA PHE A 92 4.61 1.30 -5.18
C PHE A 92 3.74 0.96 -3.96
N GLY A 93 2.58 1.61 -3.81
CA GLY A 93 1.63 1.27 -2.76
C GLY A 93 1.18 -0.19 -2.82
N ALA A 94 0.85 -0.69 -4.02
CA ALA A 94 0.50 -2.10 -4.23
C ALA A 94 1.67 -3.05 -3.88
N ILE A 95 2.88 -2.74 -4.36
CA ILE A 95 4.07 -3.56 -4.10
C ILE A 95 4.38 -3.61 -2.61
N ILE A 96 4.38 -2.47 -1.93
CA ILE A 96 4.65 -2.37 -0.49
C ILE A 96 3.63 -3.17 0.31
N ALA A 97 2.35 -3.11 -0.07
CA ALA A 97 1.28 -3.83 0.62
C ALA A 97 1.40 -5.35 0.46
N VAL A 98 1.76 -5.84 -0.73
CA VAL A 98 1.87 -7.29 -1.03
C VAL A 98 3.15 -7.92 -0.49
N THR A 99 4.26 -7.17 -0.48
CA THR A 99 5.59 -7.67 -0.10
C THR A 99 5.63 -8.42 1.22
N PRO A 100 5.11 -7.92 2.36
CA PRO A 100 5.18 -8.65 3.62
C PRO A 100 4.45 -10.00 3.55
N TRP A 101 3.35 -10.09 2.82
CA TRP A 101 2.59 -11.34 2.69
C TRP A 101 3.31 -12.37 1.85
N VAL A 102 3.95 -11.95 0.76
CA VAL A 102 4.78 -12.84 -0.06
C VAL A 102 5.99 -13.32 0.72
N LEU A 103 6.63 -12.45 1.52
CA LEU A 103 7.75 -12.86 2.37
C LEU A 103 7.32 -13.85 3.44
N LEU A 104 6.19 -13.61 4.11
CA LEU A 104 5.65 -14.57 5.09
C LEU A 104 5.34 -15.92 4.46
N ASP A 105 4.74 -15.94 3.27
CA ASP A 105 4.44 -17.15 2.53
C ASP A 105 5.69 -17.97 2.16
N LEU A 106 6.79 -17.30 1.86
CA LEU A 106 8.07 -17.94 1.54
C LEU A 106 8.85 -18.40 2.78
N MET A 107 8.66 -17.73 3.92
CA MET A 107 9.42 -18.02 5.16
C MET A 107 8.72 -19.03 6.07
N LEU A 108 7.39 -19.14 5.99
CA LEU A 108 6.62 -20.06 6.83
C LEU A 108 6.41 -21.39 6.10
N GLU A 109 6.98 -22.47 6.66
CA GLU A 109 6.70 -23.82 6.18
C GLU A 109 5.23 -24.17 6.40
N ASN A 110 4.56 -24.63 5.34
CA ASN A 110 3.22 -25.19 5.45
C ASN A 110 3.35 -26.60 6.05
N ALA A 111 3.23 -26.75 7.36
CA ALA A 111 3.45 -28.04 8.02
C ALA A 111 2.20 -28.96 8.05
N GLY A 112 1.12 -28.63 7.32
CA GLY A 112 -0.13 -29.39 7.42
C GLY A 112 -1.04 -29.29 6.21
N SER A 113 -2.12 -30.09 6.25
CA SER A 113 -3.18 -30.07 5.25
C SER A 113 -4.27 -29.08 5.65
N SER A 114 -4.73 -28.27 4.71
CA SER A 114 -5.78 -27.26 4.93
C SER A 114 -6.77 -27.24 3.79
N SER A 115 -8.01 -26.82 4.07
CA SER A 115 -9.05 -26.65 3.08
C SER A 115 -9.80 -25.34 3.27
N MET A 116 -10.29 -24.77 2.17
CA MET A 116 -11.09 -23.55 2.15
C MET A 116 -12.20 -23.71 1.13
N GLY A 117 -13.44 -23.41 1.53
CA GLY A 117 -14.60 -23.50 0.62
C GLY A 117 -14.85 -24.89 0.04
N GLY A 118 -14.50 -25.95 0.78
CA GLY A 118 -14.63 -27.35 0.31
C GLY A 118 -13.50 -27.83 -0.60
N HIS A 119 -12.53 -26.97 -0.93
CA HIS A 119 -11.35 -27.34 -1.71
C HIS A 119 -10.13 -27.49 -0.81
N ALA A 120 -9.36 -28.57 -0.99
CA ALA A 120 -8.06 -28.70 -0.35
C ALA A 120 -7.11 -27.62 -0.89
N THR A 121 -6.61 -26.74 -0.03
CA THR A 121 -5.67 -25.66 -0.36
C THR A 121 -4.23 -26.06 -0.11
N THR A 122 -4.00 -27.00 0.81
CA THR A 122 -2.67 -27.58 1.07
C THR A 122 -2.86 -29.05 1.43
N ILE A 123 -2.02 -29.93 0.88
CA ILE A 123 -1.98 -31.36 1.15
C ILE A 123 -0.54 -31.71 1.49
N ASP A 124 -0.30 -32.26 2.68
CA ASP A 124 1.03 -32.64 3.18
C ASP A 124 2.06 -31.51 3.04
N GLY A 125 1.61 -30.28 3.33
CA GLY A 125 2.44 -29.08 3.22
C GLY A 125 2.66 -28.54 1.80
N VAL A 126 2.17 -29.22 0.78
CA VAL A 126 2.24 -28.75 -0.60
C VAL A 126 0.97 -27.99 -0.96
N ARG A 127 1.13 -26.74 -1.39
CA ARG A 127 0.02 -25.90 -1.85
C ARG A 127 -0.57 -26.45 -3.16
N THR A 128 -1.88 -26.69 -3.16
CA THR A 128 -2.60 -27.16 -4.34
C THR A 128 -2.86 -26.02 -5.32
N ILE A 129 -3.36 -26.32 -6.53
CA ILE A 129 -3.80 -25.29 -7.48
C ILE A 129 -4.85 -24.35 -6.88
N TRP A 130 -5.76 -24.88 -6.05
CA TRP A 130 -6.75 -24.08 -5.35
C TRP A 130 -6.11 -23.18 -4.31
N GLY A 131 -5.13 -23.68 -3.56
CA GLY A 131 -4.36 -22.86 -2.62
C GLY A 131 -3.65 -21.69 -3.32
N TRP A 132 -3.05 -21.93 -4.49
CA TRP A 132 -2.45 -20.86 -5.30
C TRP A 132 -3.48 -19.84 -5.78
N LEU A 133 -4.64 -20.29 -6.24
CA LEU A 133 -5.72 -19.39 -6.67
C LEU A 133 -6.23 -18.50 -5.54
N TYR A 134 -6.48 -19.07 -4.34
CA TYR A 134 -6.90 -18.29 -3.18
C TYR A 134 -5.81 -17.30 -2.73
N PHE A 135 -4.55 -17.72 -2.74
CA PHE A 135 -3.43 -16.85 -2.39
C PHE A 135 -3.29 -15.69 -3.37
N LEU A 136 -3.33 -15.95 -4.68
CA LEU A 136 -3.28 -14.91 -5.71
C LEU A 136 -4.46 -13.93 -5.58
N ARG A 137 -5.66 -14.42 -5.31
CA ARG A 137 -6.83 -13.56 -5.07
C ARG A 137 -6.61 -12.65 -3.86
N PHE A 138 -6.11 -13.21 -2.76
CA PHE A 138 -5.75 -12.43 -1.57
C PHE A 138 -4.70 -11.36 -1.90
N LEU A 139 -3.65 -11.70 -2.65
CA LEU A 139 -2.63 -10.73 -3.06
C LEU A 139 -3.22 -9.62 -3.95
N LEU A 140 -4.16 -9.95 -4.85
CA LEU A 140 -4.82 -8.95 -5.69
C LEU A 140 -5.68 -7.98 -4.85
N ASP A 141 -6.42 -8.49 -3.87
CA ASP A 141 -7.20 -7.65 -2.95
C ASP A 141 -6.27 -6.70 -2.18
N VAL A 142 -5.19 -7.24 -1.58
CA VAL A 142 -4.19 -6.43 -0.85
C VAL A 142 -3.51 -5.43 -1.77
N ALA A 143 -3.15 -5.82 -3.00
CA ALA A 143 -2.55 -4.94 -3.99
C ALA A 143 -3.49 -3.78 -4.34
N ALA A 144 -4.79 -4.03 -4.51
CA ALA A 144 -5.78 -3.02 -4.81
C ALA A 144 -5.89 -1.99 -3.67
N PHE A 145 -5.98 -2.44 -2.41
CA PHE A 145 -5.98 -1.53 -1.26
C PHE A 145 -4.65 -0.79 -1.08
N GLY A 146 -3.53 -1.45 -1.36
CA GLY A 146 -2.21 -0.82 -1.41
C GLY A 146 -2.13 0.28 -2.46
N ALA A 147 -2.68 0.05 -3.65
CA ALA A 147 -2.77 1.04 -4.72
C ALA A 147 -3.63 2.23 -4.32
N LEU A 148 -4.76 2.01 -3.64
CA LEU A 148 -5.59 3.07 -3.07
C LEU A 148 -4.84 3.88 -2.01
N GLY A 149 -4.05 3.22 -1.15
CA GLY A 149 -3.14 3.89 -0.22
C GLY A 149 -2.10 4.74 -0.95
N GLY A 150 -1.52 4.21 -2.03
CA GLY A 150 -0.61 4.94 -2.90
C GLY A 150 -1.26 6.16 -3.56
N LEU A 151 -2.49 6.05 -4.02
CA LEU A 151 -3.28 7.16 -4.56
C LEU A 151 -3.52 8.23 -3.48
N ALA A 152 -3.95 7.83 -2.27
CA ALA A 152 -4.13 8.73 -1.15
C ALA A 152 -2.82 9.45 -0.79
N PHE A 153 -1.70 8.72 -0.76
CA PHE A 153 -0.38 9.30 -0.58
C PHE A 153 -0.09 10.36 -1.63
N TRP A 154 -0.34 10.09 -2.91
CA TRP A 154 -0.13 11.06 -3.98
C TRP A 154 -1.00 12.31 -3.82
N VAL A 155 -2.28 12.15 -3.47
CA VAL A 155 -3.20 13.27 -3.22
C VAL A 155 -2.65 14.17 -2.11
N ILE A 156 -2.26 13.57 -0.98
CA ILE A 156 -1.76 14.31 0.18
C ILE A 156 -0.39 14.92 -0.11
N ALA A 157 0.54 14.15 -0.67
CA ALA A 157 1.92 14.56 -0.85
C ALA A 157 2.13 15.51 -2.04
N ALA A 158 1.54 15.21 -3.20
CA ALA A 158 2.01 15.74 -4.48
C ALA A 158 0.96 16.44 -5.35
N ALA A 159 -0.34 16.21 -5.11
CA ALA A 159 -1.37 16.89 -5.89
C ALA A 159 -1.24 18.42 -5.79
N GLY A 160 -1.37 19.11 -6.93
CA GLY A 160 -1.33 20.58 -7.02
C GLY A 160 0.05 21.23 -7.14
N ILE A 161 1.15 20.52 -6.84
CA ILE A 161 2.50 21.13 -6.80
C ILE A 161 2.97 21.61 -8.18
N GLY A 162 2.60 20.88 -9.25
CA GLY A 162 2.94 21.26 -10.62
C GLY A 162 2.11 22.42 -11.21
N ARG A 163 1.05 22.87 -10.51
CA ARG A 163 0.22 24.03 -10.92
C ARG A 163 0.72 25.33 -10.29
N SER A 164 1.14 25.30 -9.02
CA SER A 164 1.66 26.50 -8.33
C SER A 164 2.98 27.02 -8.90
N ALA A 165 3.80 26.17 -9.52
CA ALA A 165 5.03 26.59 -10.19
C ALA A 165 4.80 27.26 -11.57
N ARG A 166 3.55 27.34 -12.04
CA ARG A 166 3.15 27.86 -13.36
C ARG A 166 2.21 29.07 -13.29
N ALA A 167 2.15 29.76 -12.16
CA ALA A 167 1.56 31.10 -12.09
C ALA A 167 2.68 32.15 -12.24
N PRO A 168 2.94 32.66 -13.45
CA PRO A 168 3.50 34.00 -13.61
C PRO A 168 2.37 35.02 -13.42
N GLU A 169 2.67 36.08 -12.67
CA GLU A 169 1.97 37.37 -12.72
C GLU A 169 1.97 37.95 -14.15
#